data_AF-X1LY55-F1
#
_entry.id   AF-X1LY55-F1
#
_cell.length_a   1.000
_cell.length_b   1.000
_cell.length_c   1.000
_cell.angle_alpha   90.00
_cell.angle_beta   90.00
_cell.angle_gamma   90.00
#
_symmetry.space_group_name_H-M   'P 1'
#
loop_
_entity.id
_entity.type
_entity.pdbx_description
1 polymer ?
#
loop_
_entity_poly.entity_id
_entity_poly.type
_entity_poly.pdbx_seq_one_letter_code
_entity_poly.pdbx_strand_id
1 'polypeptide(L)'
;MRIKEVKGWGKLQRTLAKALAGAKINVYEGRVVWAIVFKTIAFNKLEDEIPWSQLSELTDIDEWNLTRPINSLLEKGIIFRKDSILGVQLDFKKWKIPSLEMVEKETPSLEKETPSLEKETPSLE
;
A
#
# COMPACT_ATOMS: atom_id res chain seq x y z
N MET A 1 -10.66 13.59 20.85
CA MET A 1 -11.48 12.57 21.55
C MET A 1 -10.55 11.41 21.78
N ARG A 2 -9.91 11.29 22.97
CA ARG A 2 -8.78 10.37 23.16
C ARG A 2 -9.14 8.94 22.77
N ILE A 3 -8.36 8.36 21.85
CA ILE A 3 -8.43 6.93 21.55
C ILE A 3 -8.10 6.18 22.84
N LYS A 4 -9.06 5.38 23.34
CA LYS A 4 -8.83 4.54 24.53
C LYS A 4 -7.74 3.52 24.21
N GLU A 5 -6.92 3.16 25.19
CA GLU A 5 -5.93 2.09 25.04
C GLU A 5 -6.66 0.78 24.67
N VAL A 6 -6.48 0.32 23.42
CA VAL A 6 -7.12 -0.89 22.90
C VAL A 6 -6.10 -2.03 22.94
N LYS A 7 -6.34 -3.04 23.77
CA LYS A 7 -5.53 -4.27 23.82
C LYS A 7 -6.24 -5.37 23.05
N GLY A 8 -5.53 -6.07 22.17
CA GLY A 8 -6.07 -7.21 21.41
C GLY A 8 -5.42 -7.39 20.04
N TRP A 9 -5.90 -8.39 19.30
CA TRP A 9 -5.43 -8.71 17.95
C TRP A 9 -6.56 -8.53 16.94
N GLY A 10 -6.30 -7.77 15.88
CA GLY A 10 -7.17 -7.69 14.71
C GLY A 10 -6.89 -8.86 13.76
N LYS A 11 -7.94 -9.53 13.26
CA LYS A 11 -7.80 -10.60 12.26
C LYS A 11 -7.95 -10.01 10.86
N LEU A 12 -6.82 -9.79 10.17
CA LEU A 12 -6.81 -9.38 8.77
C LEU A 12 -6.97 -10.59 7.85
N GLN A 13 -7.92 -10.54 6.90
CA GLN A 13 -8.05 -11.58 5.88
C GLN A 13 -6.75 -11.68 5.06
N ARG A 14 -6.24 -12.91 4.88
CA ARG A 14 -4.97 -13.16 4.18
C ARG A 14 -4.97 -12.62 2.74
N THR A 15 -6.10 -12.72 2.05
CA THR A 15 -6.29 -12.17 0.70
C THR A 15 -6.13 -10.66 0.68
N LEU A 16 -6.74 -9.96 1.63
CA LEU A 16 -6.60 -8.52 1.76
C LEU A 16 -5.18 -8.11 2.16
N ALA A 17 -4.55 -8.83 3.09
CA ALA A 17 -3.16 -8.60 3.46
C ALA A 17 -2.22 -8.73 2.26
N LYS A 18 -2.40 -9.78 1.45
CA LYS A 18 -1.65 -9.99 0.20
C LYS A 18 -1.91 -8.88 -0.82
N ALA A 19 -3.15 -8.46 -0.99
CA ALA A 19 -3.50 -7.38 -1.92
C ALA A 19 -2.88 -6.04 -1.51
N LEU A 20 -2.96 -5.69 -0.22
CA LEU A 20 -2.35 -4.47 0.33
C LEU A 20 -0.83 -4.47 0.20
N ALA A 21 -0.18 -5.62 0.38
CA ALA A 21 1.26 -5.75 0.20
C ALA A 21 1.72 -5.47 -1.24
N GLY A 22 0.89 -5.79 -2.24
CA GLY A 22 1.16 -5.49 -3.66
C GLY A 22 0.62 -4.15 -4.14
N ALA A 23 -0.08 -3.40 -3.28
CA ALA A 23 -0.71 -2.14 -3.65
C ALA A 23 0.34 -1.03 -3.80
N LYS A 24 0.26 -0.26 -4.90
CA LYS A 24 1.06 0.95 -5.07
C LYS A 24 0.42 2.11 -4.31
N ILE A 25 0.66 2.13 -3.00
CA ILE A 25 0.22 3.21 -2.11
C ILE A 25 1.39 4.07 -1.66
N ASN A 26 1.16 5.38 -1.56
CA ASN A 26 2.15 6.29 -0.98
C ASN A 26 2.14 6.23 0.56
N VAL A 27 3.10 6.89 1.21
CA VAL A 27 3.25 6.84 2.67
C VAL A 27 2.00 7.35 3.40
N TYR A 28 1.40 8.46 2.94
CA TYR A 28 0.21 9.05 3.55
C TYR A 28 -1.03 8.17 3.34
N GLU A 29 -1.20 7.64 2.14
CA GLU A 29 -2.24 6.68 1.80
C GLU A 29 -2.12 5.42 2.68
N GLY A 30 -0.92 4.89 2.85
CA GLY A 30 -0.66 3.73 3.71
C GLY A 30 -1.09 3.98 5.16
N ARG A 31 -0.78 5.15 5.72
CA ARG A 31 -1.24 5.53 7.06
C ARG A 31 -2.76 5.55 7.15
N VAL A 32 -3.43 6.17 6.16
CA VAL A 32 -4.91 6.24 6.11
C VAL A 32 -5.53 4.85 5.99
N VAL A 33 -4.99 3.97 5.12
CA VAL A 33 -5.47 2.59 4.99
C VAL A 33 -5.36 1.85 6.31
N TRP A 34 -4.21 1.93 6.99
CA TRP A 34 -4.04 1.28 8.29
C TRP A 34 -4.96 1.85 9.37
N ALA A 35 -5.22 3.16 9.37
CA ALA A 35 -6.19 3.77 10.26
C ALA A 35 -7.61 3.23 10.03
N ILE A 36 -8.03 3.09 8.77
CA ILE A 36 -9.33 2.48 8.42
C ILE A 36 -9.37 1.02 8.83
N VAL A 37 -8.32 0.23 8.56
CA VAL A 37 -8.20 -1.18 8.96
C VAL A 37 -8.31 -1.34 10.48
N PHE A 38 -7.64 -0.46 11.23
CA PHE A 38 -7.72 -0.44 12.69
C PHE A 38 -9.14 -0.16 13.17
N LYS A 39 -9.83 0.81 12.56
CA LYS A 39 -11.20 1.19 12.96
C LYS A 39 -12.28 0.18 12.53
N THR A 40 -12.02 -0.61 11.50
CA THR A 40 -12.98 -1.56 10.92
C THR A 40 -12.60 -2.99 11.27
N ILE A 41 -11.65 -3.56 10.53
CA ILE A 41 -11.30 -4.98 10.54
C ILE A 41 -10.77 -5.43 11.90
N ALA A 42 -10.00 -4.59 12.60
CA ALA A 42 -9.51 -4.97 13.93
C ALA A 42 -10.65 -5.13 14.97
N PHE A 43 -11.81 -4.52 14.70
CA PHE A 43 -13.05 -4.68 15.48
C PHE A 43 -14.06 -5.62 14.82
N ASN A 44 -13.63 -6.46 13.87
CA ASN A 44 -14.45 -7.39 13.09
C ASN A 44 -15.61 -6.73 12.31
N LYS A 45 -15.43 -5.47 11.89
CA LYS A 45 -16.34 -4.76 10.98
C LYS A 45 -15.71 -4.60 9.59
N LEU A 46 -16.53 -4.51 8.55
CA LEU A 46 -16.06 -4.23 7.18
C LEU A 46 -15.96 -2.73 6.90
N GLU A 47 -16.82 -1.96 7.54
CA GLU A 47 -16.96 -0.52 7.38
C GLU A 47 -17.36 0.09 8.73
N ASP A 48 -17.02 1.35 8.94
CA ASP A 48 -17.41 2.09 10.14
C ASP A 48 -17.56 3.57 9.78
N GLU A 49 -18.32 4.30 10.59
CA GLU A 49 -18.33 5.76 10.51
C GLU A 49 -17.08 6.28 11.22
N ILE A 50 -16.17 6.89 10.47
CA ILE A 50 -14.88 7.35 11.00
C ILE A 50 -14.80 8.87 10.86
N PRO A 51 -14.89 9.63 11.96
CA PRO A 51 -14.69 11.08 11.95
C PRO A 51 -13.29 11.46 11.48
N TRP A 52 -13.20 12.59 10.77
CA TRP A 52 -11.92 13.15 10.30
C TRP A 52 -10.91 13.37 11.43
N SER A 53 -11.38 13.83 12.58
CA SER A 53 -10.55 14.01 13.77
C SER A 53 -9.92 12.71 14.28
N GLN A 54 -10.62 11.58 14.17
CA GLN A 54 -10.05 10.28 14.53
C GLN A 54 -9.01 9.80 13.52
N LEU A 55 -9.23 10.05 12.23
CA LEU A 55 -8.23 9.74 11.20
C LEU A 55 -6.98 10.60 11.40
N SER A 56 -7.16 11.88 11.72
CA SER A 56 -6.05 12.81 11.98
C SER A 56 -5.23 12.34 13.19
N GLU A 57 -5.89 12.02 14.30
CA GLU A 57 -5.25 11.50 15.53
C GLU A 57 -4.51 10.17 15.28
N LEU A 58 -5.05 9.27 14.44
CA LEU A 58 -4.41 7.98 14.13
C LEU A 58 -3.25 8.07 13.14
N THR A 59 -3.31 8.99 12.19
CA THR A 59 -2.36 9.07 11.08
C THR A 59 -1.28 10.13 11.28
N ASP A 60 -1.48 11.03 12.26
CA ASP A 60 -0.66 12.21 12.49
C ASP A 60 -0.60 13.09 11.22
N ILE A 61 -1.75 13.25 10.56
CA ILE A 61 -1.94 14.09 9.37
C ILE A 61 -3.02 15.11 9.71
N ASP A 62 -2.78 16.38 9.40
CA ASP A 62 -3.80 17.43 9.58
C ASP A 62 -5.09 17.08 8.82
N GLU A 63 -6.25 17.40 9.42
CA GLU A 63 -7.56 17.15 8.80
C GLU A 63 -7.68 17.73 7.39
N TRP A 64 -7.13 18.94 7.17
CA TRP A 64 -7.08 19.60 5.87
C TRP A 64 -6.28 18.81 4.82
N ASN A 65 -5.25 18.09 5.25
CA ASN A 65 -4.34 17.34 4.39
C ASN A 65 -4.84 15.91 4.14
N LEU A 66 -5.74 15.37 4.97
CA LEU A 66 -6.31 14.03 4.81
C LEU A 66 -7.16 13.87 3.54
N THR A 67 -7.69 14.96 2.99
CA THR A 67 -8.56 14.91 1.80
C THR A 67 -7.84 14.33 0.60
N ARG A 68 -6.57 14.69 0.40
CA ARG A 68 -5.74 14.22 -0.72
C ARG A 68 -5.53 12.69 -0.70
N PRO A 69 -4.98 12.07 0.36
CA PRO A 69 -4.78 10.62 0.39
C PRO A 69 -6.10 9.84 0.36
N ILE A 70 -7.18 10.34 0.99
CA ILE A 70 -8.48 9.68 0.94
C ILE A 70 -9.03 9.66 -0.50
N ASN A 71 -9.00 10.79 -1.19
CA ASN A 71 -9.47 10.87 -2.58
C ASN A 71 -8.63 9.97 -3.49
N SER A 72 -7.30 9.96 -3.32
CA SER A 72 -6.45 9.07 -4.13
C SER A 72 -6.73 7.59 -3.87
N LEU A 73 -6.99 7.19 -2.63
CA LEU A 73 -7.38 5.82 -2.29
C LEU A 73 -8.74 5.43 -2.88
N LEU A 74 -9.70 6.35 -2.89
CA LEU A 74 -11.02 6.17 -3.53
C LEU A 74 -10.87 6.01 -5.04
N GLU A 75 -10.03 6.84 -5.68
CA GLU A 75 -9.75 6.76 -7.12
C GLU A 75 -9.08 5.43 -7.49
N LYS A 76 -8.17 4.94 -6.66
CA LYS A 76 -7.52 3.62 -6.78
C LYS A 76 -8.48 2.46 -6.46
N GLY A 77 -9.65 2.73 -5.90
CA GLY A 77 -10.63 1.72 -5.52
C GLY A 77 -10.20 0.82 -4.36
N ILE A 78 -9.20 1.23 -3.58
CA ILE A 78 -8.68 0.47 -2.42
C ILE A 78 -9.62 0.61 -1.23
N ILE A 79 -10.17 1.81 -1.05
CA ILE A 79 -11.21 2.10 -0.06
C ILE A 79 -12.49 2.45 -0.79
N PHE A 80 -13.61 2.34 -0.09
CA PHE A 80 -14.87 2.88 -0.55
C PHE A 80 -15.47 3.79 0.52
N ARG A 81 -16.29 4.73 0.07
CA ARG A 81 -17.00 5.67 0.92
C ARG A 81 -18.47 5.66 0.55
N LYS A 82 -19.34 5.51 1.55
CA LYS A 82 -20.78 5.67 1.43
C LYS A 82 -21.22 6.69 2.47
N ASP A 83 -21.53 7.90 2.02
CA ASP A 83 -21.83 9.05 2.90
C ASP A 83 -20.69 9.34 3.91
N SER A 84 -20.92 9.05 5.19
CA SER A 84 -19.94 9.20 6.29
C SER A 84 -19.20 7.90 6.62
N ILE A 85 -19.58 6.77 6.00
CA ILE A 85 -19.05 5.44 6.26
C ILE A 85 -17.84 5.18 5.36
N LEU A 86 -16.76 4.70 5.96
CA LEU A 86 -15.53 4.30 5.28
C LEU A 86 -15.24 2.82 5.51
N GLY A 87 -14.75 2.15 4.47
CA GLY A 87 -14.37 0.74 4.52
C GLY A 87 -13.28 0.39 3.52
N VAL A 88 -12.67 -0.77 3.71
CA VAL A 88 -11.66 -1.31 2.79
C VAL A 88 -12.35 -2.19 1.75
N GLN A 89 -12.03 -1.97 0.47
CA GLN A 89 -12.63 -2.72 -0.62
C GLN A 89 -12.08 -4.14 -0.68
N LEU A 90 -12.95 -5.14 -0.54
CA LEU A 90 -12.60 -6.57 -0.67
C LEU A 90 -12.66 -7.06 -2.12
N ASP A 91 -13.40 -6.36 -2.98
CA ASP A 91 -13.46 -6.67 -4.42
C ASP A 91 -12.20 -6.16 -5.14
N PHE A 92 -11.15 -6.98 -5.19
CA PHE A 92 -9.87 -6.62 -5.80
C PHE A 92 -9.95 -6.29 -7.30
N LYS A 93 -11.02 -6.71 -8.00
CA LYS A 93 -11.26 -6.33 -9.41
C LYS A 93 -11.52 -4.83 -9.59
N LYS A 94 -11.99 -4.15 -8.55
CA LYS A 94 -12.25 -2.70 -8.56
C LYS A 94 -11.00 -1.89 -8.29
N TRP A 95 -9.90 -2.54 -7.87
CA TRP A 95 -8.66 -1.85 -7.60
C TRP A 95 -8.03 -1.46 -8.93
N LYS A 96 -7.86 -0.17 -9.14
CA LYS A 96 -7.03 0.35 -10.22
C LYS A 96 -5.58 0.17 -9.81
N ILE A 97 -5.13 -1.08 -9.88
CA ILE A 97 -3.70 -1.36 -9.92
C ILE A 97 -3.26 -0.76 -11.25
N PRO A 98 -2.42 0.29 -11.28
CA PRO A 98 -1.86 0.70 -12.54
C PRO A 98 -1.05 -0.52 -12.98
N SER A 99 -1.54 -1.16 -14.04
CA SER A 99 -0.79 -2.17 -14.77
C SER A 99 0.61 -1.60 -14.91
N LEU A 100 1.60 -2.38 -14.53
CA LEU A 100 2.90 -2.19 -15.15
C LEU A 100 2.62 -2.49 -16.62
N GLU A 101 2.13 -1.49 -17.37
CA GLU A 101 2.52 -1.42 -18.76
C GLU A 101 4.03 -1.48 -18.68
N MET A 102 4.53 -2.66 -19.05
CA MET A 102 5.92 -2.86 -19.35
C MET A 102 6.17 -1.80 -20.41
N VAL A 103 6.74 -0.68 -20.00
CA VAL A 103 7.49 0.11 -20.95
C VAL A 103 8.53 -0.90 -21.40
N GLU A 104 8.36 -1.45 -22.60
CA GLU A 104 9.45 -1.95 -23.41
C GLU A 104 10.40 -0.77 -23.54
N LYS A 105 11.17 -0.50 -22.48
CA LYS A 105 12.39 0.25 -22.60
C LYS A 105 13.25 -0.74 -23.34
N GLU A 106 13.37 -0.53 -24.65
CA GLU A 106 14.42 -1.11 -25.45
C GLU A 106 15.69 -1.07 -24.57
N THR A 107 16.13 -2.25 -24.15
CA THR A 107 17.39 -2.42 -23.45
C THR A 107 18.45 -1.75 -24.32
N PRO A 108 19.22 -0.76 -23.82
CA PRO A 108 20.42 -0.38 -24.52
C PRO A 108 21.31 -1.63 -24.50
N SER A 109 21.56 -2.18 -25.69
CA SER A 109 22.48 -3.29 -25.88
C SER A 109 23.83 -2.89 -25.29
N LEU A 110 24.16 -3.43 -24.12
CA LEU A 110 25.50 -3.36 -23.56
C LEU A 110 26.31 -4.45 -24.25
N GLU A 111 26.86 -4.11 -25.42
CA GLU A 111 28.02 -4.79 -25.96
C GLU A 111 29.17 -4.60 -24.96
N LYS A 112 29.25 -5.52 -23.98
CA LYS A 112 30.44 -5.68 -23.18
C LYS A 112 31.41 -6.51 -24.00
N GLU A 113 32.33 -5.85 -24.68
CA GLU A 113 33.60 -6.46 -25.04
C GLU A 113 34.22 -7.02 -23.76
N THR A 114 34.31 -8.34 -23.66
CA THR A 114 35.08 -9.02 -22.62
C THR A 114 36.57 -8.82 -22.88
N PRO A 115 37.36 -8.26 -21.94
CA PRO A 115 38.80 -8.44 -21.97
C PRO A 115 39.09 -9.90 -21.59
N SER A 116 39.74 -10.62 -22.50
CA SER A 116 40.27 -11.96 -22.29
C SER A 116 41.30 -11.95 -21.15
N LEU A 117 40.98 -12.61 -20.03
CA LEU A 117 42.00 -13.02 -19.06
C LEU A 117 42.73 -14.24 -19.62
N GLU A 118 43.94 -14.02 -20.15
CA GLU A 118 44.91 -15.09 -20.37
C GLU A 118 45.32 -15.65 -19.01
N LYS A 119 45.02 -16.93 -18.79
CA LYS A 119 45.57 -17.69 -17.67
C LYS A 119 46.96 -18.14 -18.09
N GLU A 120 47.99 -17.44 -17.65
CA GLU A 120 49.33 -18.02 -17.59
C GLU A 120 49.36 -19.05 -16.44
N THR A 121 49.35 -20.33 -16.77
CA THR A 121 49.78 -21.39 -15.86
C THR A 121 51.31 -21.45 -15.86
N PRO A 122 51.99 -21.38 -14.69
CA PRO A 122 53.40 -21.68 -14.61
C PRO A 122 53.58 -23.21 -14.65
N SER A 123 54.21 -23.72 -15.70
CA SER A 123 54.73 -25.09 -15.71
C SER A 123 56.09 -25.11 -15.04
N LEU A 124 56.14 -25.69 -13.84
CA LEU A 124 57.33 -26.22 -13.19
C LEU A 124 57.63 -27.59 -13.81
N GLU A 125 58.78 -27.73 -14.46
CA GLU A 125 59.73 -28.87 -14.50
C GLU A 125 60.65 -28.75 -15.73
#